data_AF-A0A0U2Z0B3-F1
#
_entry.id   AF-A0A0U2Z0B3-F1
#
_cell.length_a   1.000
_cell.length_b   1.000
_cell.length_c   1.000
_cell.angle_alpha   90.00
_cell.angle_beta   90.00
_cell.angle_gamma   90.00
#
_symmetry.space_group_name_H-M   'P 1'
#
loop_
_entity.id
_entity.type
_entity.pdbx_description
1 polymer ?
#
loop_
_entity_poly.entity_id
_entity_poly.type
_entity_poly.pdbx_seq_one_letter_code
_entity_poly.pdbx_strand_id
1 'polypeptide(L)' 'MSFPYEDFDLSGVKTYPLKSRKSKVSAADLGRPAGRSSTIAQFIDSLPGILAAADLKAVIHAVDEAK' A
#
# COMPACT_ATOMS: atom_id res chain seq x y z
N MET A 1 19.51 6.67 -27.52
CA MET A 1 19.18 8.10 -27.51
C MET A 1 20.04 8.74 -26.44
N SER A 2 20.93 9.66 -26.83
CA SER A 2 21.67 10.47 -25.87
C SER A 2 20.85 11.73 -25.65
N PHE A 3 20.48 12.00 -24.41
CA PHE A 3 19.82 13.24 -24.06
C PHE A 3 20.89 14.32 -23.83
N PRO A 4 20.67 15.58 -24.24
CA PRO A 4 21.67 16.64 -24.14
C PRO A 4 21.70 17.24 -22.73
N TYR A 5 22.09 16.46 -21.74
CA TYR A 5 22.34 16.96 -20.39
C TYR A 5 23.68 16.45 -19.87
N GLU A 6 24.27 17.26 -18.99
CA GLU A 6 25.49 16.93 -18.28
C GLU A 6 25.20 15.80 -17.28
N ASP A 7 26.14 14.86 -17.16
CA ASP A 7 25.99 13.71 -16.26
C ASP A 7 25.99 14.16 -14.80
N PHE A 8 25.18 13.49 -13.98
CA PHE A 8 25.15 13.75 -12.54
C PHE A 8 26.43 13.22 -11.87
N ASP A 9 27.04 14.02 -10.99
CA ASP A 9 28.07 13.53 -10.07
C ASP A 9 27.44 12.60 -9.03
N LEU A 10 27.79 11.32 -9.10
CA LEU A 10 27.31 10.28 -8.19
C LEU A 10 28.25 10.02 -7.00
N SER A 11 29.32 10.82 -6.83
CA SER A 11 30.32 10.66 -5.76
C SER A 11 29.71 10.63 -4.34
N GLY A 12 28.57 11.31 -4.15
CA GLY A 12 27.83 11.36 -2.88
C GLY A 12 26.88 10.18 -2.63
N VAL A 13 26.67 9.27 -3.60
CA VAL A 13 25.71 8.17 -3.48
C VAL A 13 26.26 7.10 -2.53
N LYS A 14 25.48 6.79 -1.48
CA LYS A 14 25.81 5.75 -0.51
C LYS A 14 24.87 4.56 -0.67
N THR A 15 25.44 3.36 -0.66
CA THR A 15 24.68 2.11 -0.63
C THR A 15 24.51 1.63 0.80
N TYR A 16 23.46 0.85 1.03
CA TYR A 16 23.20 0.18 2.30
C TYR A 16 22.51 -1.16 2.04
N PRO A 17 22.66 -2.16 2.92
CA PRO A 17 22.00 -3.44 2.75
C PRO A 17 20.48 -3.27 2.70
N LEU A 18 19.81 -3.86 1.70
CA LEU A 18 18.36 -3.74 1.57
C LEU A 18 17.61 -4.19 2.84
N LYS A 19 18.14 -5.22 3.53
CA LYS A 19 17.60 -5.74 4.79
C LYS A 19 17.61 -4.74 5.96
N SER A 20 18.47 -3.72 5.95
CA SER A 20 18.49 -2.70 7.00
C SER A 20 17.51 -1.56 6.73
N ARG A 21 16.90 -1.53 5.54
CA ARG A 21 15.88 -0.56 5.20
C ARG A 21 14.65 -0.81 6.07
N LYS A 22 14.29 0.17 6.89
CA LYS A 22 12.99 0.15 7.56
C LYS A 22 11.89 0.26 6.50
N SER A 23 11.12 -0.81 6.32
CA SER A 23 9.95 -0.79 5.45
C SER A 23 8.85 0.06 6.07
N LYS A 24 8.20 0.90 5.25
CA LYS A 24 7.03 1.68 5.67
C LYS A 24 5.75 0.86 5.73
N VAL A 25 5.78 -0.33 5.13
CA VAL A 25 4.65 -1.24 4.98
C VAL A 25 5.18 -2.65 5.26
N SER A 26 4.38 -3.45 5.95
CA SER A 26 4.63 -4.86 6.23
C SER A 26 3.70 -5.74 5.39
N ALA A 27 4.02 -7.03 5.27
CA ALA A 27 3.14 -7.98 4.59
C ALA A 27 1.75 -8.09 5.26
N ALA A 28 1.65 -7.77 6.56
CA ALA A 28 0.38 -7.78 7.28
C ALA A 28 -0.55 -6.62 6.90
N ASP A 29 0.01 -5.54 6.32
CA ASP A 29 -0.76 -4.40 5.85
C ASP A 29 -1.38 -4.64 4.46
N LEU A 30 -1.03 -5.76 3.80
CA LEU A 30 -1.57 -6.12 2.50
C LEU A 30 -2.97 -6.70 2.62
N GLY A 31 -3.80 -6.41 1.62
CA GLY A 31 -5.10 -7.06 1.47
C GLY A 31 -4.93 -8.55 1.13
N ARG A 32 -5.97 -9.32 1.41
CA ARG A 32 -6.05 -10.74 1.03
C ARG A 32 -6.83 -10.90 -0.27
N PRO A 33 -6.44 -11.82 -1.16
CA PRO A 33 -7.23 -12.14 -2.34
C PRO A 33 -8.64 -12.59 -1.95
N ALA A 34 -9.65 -12.06 -2.64
CA ALA A 34 -11.01 -12.56 -2.52
C ALA A 34 -11.16 -13.89 -3.27
N GLY A 35 -11.90 -14.83 -2.69
CA GLY A 35 -12.21 -16.11 -3.30
C GLY A 35 -13.27 -15.99 -4.39
N ARG A 36 -13.38 -17.02 -5.24
CA ARG A 36 -14.33 -17.06 -6.37
C ARG A 36 -15.80 -16.89 -5.96
N SER A 37 -16.13 -17.25 -4.72
CA SER A 37 -17.48 -17.17 -4.15
C SER A 37 -17.55 -16.20 -2.97
N SER A 38 -16.61 -15.25 -2.87
CA SER A 38 -16.62 -14.28 -1.80
C SER A 38 -17.83 -13.35 -1.91
N THR A 39 -18.52 -13.14 -0.78
CA THR A 39 -19.55 -12.11 -0.69
C THR A 39 -18.91 -10.72 -0.73
N ILE A 40 -19.74 -9.69 -0.96
CA ILE A 40 -19.26 -8.30 -0.90
C ILE A 40 -18.65 -7.97 0.47
N ALA A 41 -19.26 -8.45 1.56
CA ALA A 41 -18.74 -8.26 2.91
C ALA A 41 -17.34 -8.88 3.07
N GLN A 42 -17.17 -10.13 2.60
CA GLN A 42 -15.88 -10.81 2.64
C GLN A 42 -14.81 -10.11 1.79
N PHE A 43 -15.19 -9.50 0.67
CA PHE A 43 -14.29 -8.68 -0.13
C PHE A 43 -13.87 -7.40 0.63
N ILE A 44 -14.81 -6.68 1.23
CA ILE A 44 -14.50 -5.48 2.04
C ILE A 44 -13.58 -5.85 3.21
N ASP A 45 -13.84 -6.96 3.89
CA ASP A 45 -13.00 -7.45 4.99
C ASP A 45 -11.58 -7.83 4.51
N SER A 46 -11.44 -8.28 3.26
CA SER A 46 -10.15 -8.65 2.69
C SER A 46 -9.31 -7.45 2.27
N LEU A 47 -9.89 -6.25 2.17
CA LEU A 47 -9.14 -5.03 1.83
C LEU A 47 -8.12 -4.65 2.92
N PRO A 48 -7.00 -4.01 2.55
CA PRO A 48 -5.99 -3.57 3.51
C PRO A 48 -6.53 -2.48 4.44
N GLY A 49 -5.92 -2.35 5.62
CA GLY A 49 -6.25 -1.32 6.62
C GLY A 49 -5.51 0.01 6.42
N ILE A 50 -5.08 0.32 5.20
CA ILE A 50 -4.27 1.50 4.87
C ILE A 50 -4.75 2.15 3.56
N LEU A 51 -4.35 3.39 3.33
CA LEU A 51 -4.73 4.17 2.13
C LEU A 51 -6.26 4.25 1.97
N ALA A 52 -6.76 4.37 0.74
CA ALA A 52 -8.18 4.50 0.44
C ALA A 52 -9.05 3.34 0.94
N ALA A 53 -8.47 2.15 1.19
CA ALA A 53 -9.21 1.03 1.75
C ALA A 53 -9.59 1.25 3.23
N ALA A 54 -8.73 1.92 4.01
CA ALA A 54 -9.06 2.34 5.38
C ALA A 54 -10.19 3.38 5.36
N ASP A 55 -10.12 4.36 4.46
CA ASP A 55 -11.14 5.41 4.33
C ASP A 55 -12.51 4.80 3.95
N LEU A 56 -12.52 3.86 3.00
CA LEU A 56 -13.74 3.15 2.61
C LEU A 56 -14.38 2.42 3.80
N LYS A 57 -13.58 1.68 4.58
CA LYS A 57 -14.07 0.97 5.76
C LYS A 57 -14.63 1.93 6.80
N ALA A 58 -13.96 3.06 7.03
CA ALA A 58 -14.44 4.09 7.96
C ALA A 58 -15.80 4.67 7.55
N VAL A 59 -15.99 4.96 6.25
CA VAL A 59 -17.29 5.44 5.74
C VAL A 59 -18.39 4.39 5.89
N ILE A 60 -18.09 3.13 5.59
CA ILE A 60 -19.06 2.03 5.76
C ILE A 60 -19.53 1.94 7.22
N HIS A 61 -18.59 1.97 8.17
CA HIS A 61 -18.92 1.97 9.59
C HIS A 61 -19.75 3.18 10.01
N ALA A 62 -19.38 4.38 9.56
CA ALA A 62 -20.12 5.60 9.89
C ALA A 62 -21.56 5.58 9.37
N VAL A 63 -21.80 4.99 8.20
CA VAL A 63 -23.16 4.82 7.63
C VAL A 63 -23.96 3.79 8.42
N ASP A 64 -23.33 2.71 8.85
CA ASP A 64 -23.98 1.66 9.65
C ASP A 64 -24.37 2.16 11.05
N GLU A 65 -23.51 2.96 11.69
CA GLU A 65 -23.77 3.58 12.99
C GLU A 65 -24.83 4.69 12.95
N ALA A 66 -25.06 5.30 11.78
CA ALA A 66 -26.06 6.37 11.60
C ALA A 66 -27.49 5.84 11.40
N LYS A 67 -27.69 4.52 11.36
CA LYS A 67 -29.00 3.86 11.27
C LYS A 67 -29.70 3.76 12.62
#